data_AF-A0A955IWU2-F1
#
_entry.id   AF-A0A955IWU2-F1
#
_cell.length_a   1.000
_cell.length_b   1.000
_cell.length_c   1.000
_cell.angle_alpha   90.00
_cell.angle_beta   90.00
_cell.angle_gamma   90.00
#
_symmetry.space_group_name_H-M   'P 1'
#
loop_
_entity.id
_entity.type
_entity.pdbx_description
1 polymer ?
#
loop_
_entity_poly.entity_id
_entity_poly.type
_entity_poly.pdbx_seq_one_letter_code
_entity_poly.pdbx_strand_id
1 'polypeptide(L)'
;MPFPNDFTWGVASAAYQIEGGASADGRGPSVWDDFCGTPGKVFNGHTGEVACGSYERYAQDVELIGNLGCNGYRFSISWSRLFPNGDGDPNEAGFAYYDRLIDALLERGIEPWVTLYHWDL
;
A
#
# COMPACT_ATOMS: atom_id res chain seq x y z
N MET A 1 -21.62 20.20 15.65
CA MET A 1 -22.56 19.49 14.75
C MET A 1 -22.31 18.01 14.90
N PRO A 2 -23.33 17.16 15.10
CA PRO A 2 -23.14 15.71 15.12
C PRO A 2 -22.91 15.18 13.70
N PHE A 3 -22.08 14.14 13.58
CA PHE A 3 -21.95 13.37 12.34
C PHE A 3 -23.15 12.41 12.20
N PRO A 4 -23.48 11.96 10.97
CA PRO A 4 -24.39 10.83 10.76
C PRO A 4 -23.96 9.59 11.56
N ASN A 5 -24.92 8.77 12.00
CA ASN A 5 -24.64 7.58 12.81
C ASN A 5 -23.79 6.53 12.09
N ASP A 6 -23.82 6.56 10.75
CA ASP A 6 -23.14 5.68 9.82
C ASP A 6 -21.91 6.34 9.18
N PHE A 7 -21.40 7.44 9.76
CA PHE A 7 -20.22 8.10 9.24
C PHE A 7 -18.96 7.22 9.38
N THR A 8 -18.26 6.99 8.26
CA THR A 8 -17.00 6.25 8.23
C THR A 8 -15.83 7.14 8.65
N TRP A 9 -15.10 6.69 9.67
CA TRP A 9 -13.84 7.26 10.11
C TRP A 9 -12.70 6.38 9.63
N GLY A 10 -11.83 6.92 8.78
CA GLY A 10 -10.73 6.16 8.22
C GLY A 10 -9.42 6.92 8.13
N VAL A 11 -8.38 6.17 7.83
CA VAL A 11 -7.05 6.67 7.50
C VAL A 11 -6.68 6.27 6.07
N ALA A 12 -5.65 6.91 5.51
CA ALA A 12 -5.25 6.69 4.12
C ALA A 12 -3.73 6.55 3.96
N SER A 13 -3.31 5.72 3.01
CA SER A 13 -1.92 5.52 2.61
C SER A 13 -1.78 5.37 1.09
N ALA A 14 -0.54 5.23 0.63
CA ALA A 14 -0.20 4.88 -0.75
C ALA A 14 0.93 3.86 -0.76
N ALA A 15 0.87 2.90 -1.68
CA ALA A 15 1.75 1.73 -1.75
C ALA A 15 3.23 2.10 -1.66
N TYR A 16 3.74 2.92 -2.59
CA TYR A 16 5.17 3.31 -2.60
C TYR A 16 5.62 4.08 -1.34
N GLN A 17 4.69 4.75 -0.65
CA GLN A 17 5.00 5.55 0.52
C GLN A 17 5.16 4.72 1.80
N ILE A 18 4.55 3.53 1.88
CA ILE A 18 4.52 2.73 3.12
C ILE A 18 4.99 1.28 2.97
N GLU A 19 4.78 0.64 1.82
CA GLU A 19 4.97 -0.81 1.69
C GLU A 19 6.44 -1.21 1.87
N GLY A 20 7.34 -0.56 1.13
CA GLY A 20 8.68 -1.11 0.94
C GLY A 20 8.64 -2.42 0.15
N GLY A 21 9.67 -3.25 0.33
CA GLY A 21 9.79 -4.51 -0.40
C GLY A 21 9.84 -4.27 -1.90
N ALA A 22 10.58 -3.23 -2.32
CA ALA A 22 10.58 -2.76 -3.70
C ALA A 22 11.05 -3.83 -4.71
N SER A 23 11.89 -4.77 -4.27
CA SER A 23 12.38 -5.92 -5.03
C SER A 23 11.89 -7.27 -4.50
N ALA A 24 10.92 -7.28 -3.58
CA ALA A 24 10.38 -8.51 -3.00
C ALA A 24 9.37 -9.17 -3.94
N ASP A 25 9.36 -10.51 -3.94
CA ASP A 25 8.31 -11.35 -4.53
C ASP A 25 7.91 -10.95 -5.96
N GLY A 26 8.90 -10.62 -6.79
CA GLY A 26 8.69 -10.36 -8.22
C GLY A 26 8.11 -8.99 -8.57
N ARG A 27 7.99 -8.05 -7.62
CA ARG A 27 7.62 -6.66 -7.93
C ARG A 27 8.58 -6.04 -8.96
N GLY A 28 8.04 -5.43 -10.01
CA GLY A 28 8.79 -4.62 -10.97
C GLY A 28 9.05 -3.19 -10.47
N PRO A 29 10.06 -2.49 -11.03
CA PRO A 29 10.29 -1.08 -10.70
C PRO A 29 9.14 -0.21 -11.23
N SER A 30 8.82 0.84 -10.48
CA SER A 30 7.92 1.92 -10.89
C SER A 30 8.73 3.16 -11.28
N VAL A 31 8.07 4.16 -11.88
CA VAL A 31 8.66 5.48 -12.15
C VAL A 31 9.23 6.16 -10.90
N TRP A 32 8.68 5.87 -9.72
CA TRP A 32 9.21 6.39 -8.46
C TRP A 32 10.48 5.69 -8.00
N ASP A 33 10.67 4.40 -8.32
CA ASP A 33 11.93 3.71 -8.06
C ASP A 33 13.07 4.38 -8.85
N ASP A 34 12.85 4.64 -10.14
CA ASP A 34 13.81 5.33 -11.00
C ASP A 34 14.05 6.79 -10.55
N PHE A 35 12.97 7.50 -10.22
CA PHE A 35 13.06 8.89 -9.79
C PHE A 35 13.83 9.03 -8.46
N CYS A 36 13.56 8.17 -7.48
CA CYS A 36 14.29 8.16 -6.20
C CYS A 36 15.75 7.73 -6.37
N GLY A 37 16.03 6.80 -7.30
CA GLY A 37 17.38 6.36 -7.62
C GLY A 37 18.24 7.44 -8.30
N THR A 38 17.64 8.53 -8.77
CA THR A 38 18.36 9.61 -9.45
C THR A 38 18.90 10.66 -8.45
N PRO A 39 20.22 10.91 -8.40
CA PRO A 39 20.81 11.89 -7.48
C PRO A 39 20.19 13.29 -7.59
N GLY A 40 19.83 13.88 -6.45
CA GLY A 40 19.28 15.23 -6.36
C GLY A 40 17.78 15.35 -6.68
N LYS A 41 17.08 14.26 -6.98
CA LYS A 41 15.62 14.27 -7.20
C LYS A 41 14.80 14.18 -5.92
N VAL A 42 15.33 13.52 -4.90
CA VAL A 42 14.71 13.39 -3.58
C VAL A 42 15.67 13.92 -2.52
N PHE A 43 15.12 14.59 -1.50
CA PHE A 43 15.89 15.10 -0.37
C PHE A 43 16.75 13.99 0.24
N ASN A 44 18.05 14.27 0.41
CA ASN A 44 19.04 13.32 0.93
C ASN A 44 19.12 11.95 0.22
N GLY A 45 18.55 11.83 -0.99
CA GLY A 45 18.51 10.55 -1.71
C GLY A 45 17.65 9.49 -1.03
N HIS A 46 16.61 9.88 -0.28
CA HIS A 46 15.66 8.93 0.30
C HIS A 46 14.93 8.13 -0.78
N THR A 47 14.59 6.87 -0.48
CA THR A 47 13.91 5.94 -1.40
C THR A 47 12.73 5.26 -0.71
N GLY A 48 11.83 4.67 -1.51
CA GLY A 48 10.75 3.80 -1.03
C GLY A 48 11.14 2.33 -0.85
N GLU A 49 12.44 2.00 -0.86
CA GLU A 49 12.91 0.60 -0.86
C GLU A 49 12.44 -0.18 0.39
N VAL A 50 12.54 0.48 1.56
CA VAL A 50 12.05 -0.05 2.85
C VAL A 50 10.79 0.68 3.31
N ALA A 51 10.71 1.99 3.11
CA ALA A 51 9.60 2.85 3.55
C ALA A 51 9.22 2.61 5.03
N CYS A 52 7.95 2.27 5.31
CA CYS A 52 7.48 1.91 6.66
C CYS A 52 7.58 0.39 6.93
N GLY A 53 7.95 -0.42 5.93
CA GLY A 53 7.97 -1.87 6.03
C GLY A 53 6.58 -2.52 6.09
N SER A 54 5.53 -1.82 5.62
CA SER A 54 4.15 -2.32 5.67
C SER A 54 3.93 -3.56 4.80
N TYR A 55 4.82 -3.88 3.85
CA TYR A 55 4.77 -5.14 3.11
C TYR A 55 4.85 -6.35 4.05
N GLU A 56 5.75 -6.30 5.03
CA GLU A 56 5.91 -7.36 6.04
C GLU A 56 5.03 -7.13 7.28
N ARG A 57 4.75 -5.86 7.61
CA ARG A 57 4.09 -5.46 8.86
C ARG A 57 2.59 -5.18 8.72
N TYR A 58 1.98 -5.46 7.57
CA TYR A 58 0.58 -5.12 7.30
C TYR A 58 -0.39 -5.55 8.40
N ALA A 59 -0.22 -6.73 9.00
CA ALA A 59 -1.08 -7.22 10.07
C ALA A 59 -0.99 -6.36 11.34
N GLN A 60 0.20 -5.86 11.66
CA GLN A 60 0.42 -4.92 12.77
C GLN A 60 -0.21 -3.56 12.46
N ASP A 61 -0.07 -3.08 11.22
CA ASP A 61 -0.68 -1.81 10.81
C ASP A 61 -2.21 -1.87 10.88
N VAL A 62 -2.82 -2.96 10.41
CA VAL A 62 -4.26 -3.24 10.50
C VAL A 62 -4.72 -3.28 11.96
N GLU A 63 -3.95 -3.91 12.85
CA GLU A 63 -4.23 -3.90 14.29
C GLU A 63 -4.25 -2.48 14.87
N LEU A 64 -3.27 -1.65 14.50
CA LEU A 64 -3.19 -0.26 14.96
C LEU A 64 -4.37 0.58 14.45
N ILE A 65 -4.79 0.39 13.20
CA ILE A 65 -5.96 1.08 12.62
C ILE A 65 -7.23 0.70 13.37
N GLY A 66 -7.43 -0.58 13.66
CA GLY A 66 -8.57 -1.04 14.46
C GLY A 66 -8.55 -0.47 15.89
N ASN A 67 -7.38 -0.44 16.53
CA ASN A 67 -7.22 0.12 17.88
C ASN A 67 -7.45 1.65 17.93
N LEU A 68 -7.26 2.36 16.81
CA LEU A 68 -7.62 3.78 16.68
C LEU A 68 -9.14 4.00 16.63
N GLY A 69 -9.93 2.94 16.43
CA GLY A 69 -11.39 3.01 16.26
C GLY A 69 -11.82 3.39 14.84
N CYS A 70 -10.92 3.27 13.86
CA CYS A 70 -11.26 3.47 12.46
C CYS A 70 -12.03 2.27 11.90
N ASN A 71 -13.01 2.55 11.05
CA ASN A 71 -13.82 1.55 10.35
C ASN A 71 -13.67 1.62 8.83
N GLY A 72 -12.78 2.47 8.32
CA GLY A 72 -12.36 2.48 6.92
C GLY A 72 -10.85 2.62 6.79
N TYR A 73 -10.27 1.95 5.79
CA TYR A 73 -8.86 2.14 5.42
C TYR A 73 -8.72 2.28 3.92
N ARG A 74 -8.24 3.45 3.50
CA ARG A 74 -7.89 3.70 2.10
C ARG A 74 -6.43 3.35 1.86
N PHE A 75 -6.17 2.44 0.95
CA PHE A 75 -4.82 2.12 0.48
C PHE A 75 -4.77 2.15 -1.04
N SER A 76 -3.57 2.20 -1.61
CA SER A 76 -3.40 1.98 -3.05
C SER A 76 -2.75 0.65 -3.35
N ILE A 77 -2.99 0.15 -4.55
CA ILE A 77 -2.32 -1.03 -5.09
C ILE A 77 -1.11 -0.55 -5.89
N SER A 78 0.05 -1.19 -5.68
CA SER A 78 1.23 -1.01 -6.51
C SER A 78 1.07 -1.78 -7.81
N TRP A 79 0.88 -1.06 -8.91
CA TRP A 79 0.63 -1.68 -10.23
C TRP A 79 1.78 -2.62 -10.62
N SER A 80 3.03 -2.17 -10.45
CA SER A 80 4.22 -2.96 -10.75
C SER A 80 4.40 -4.17 -9.82
N ARG A 81 3.68 -4.25 -8.70
CA ARG A 81 3.62 -5.46 -7.88
C ARG A 81 2.69 -6.52 -8.48
N LEU A 82 1.60 -6.11 -9.13
CA LEU A 82 0.63 -7.01 -9.78
C LEU A 82 1.08 -7.40 -11.19
N PHE A 83 1.58 -6.43 -11.96
CA PHE A 83 2.05 -6.59 -13.32
C PHE A 83 3.46 -5.99 -13.44
N PRO A 84 4.52 -6.78 -13.21
CA PRO A 84 5.89 -6.27 -13.11
C PRO A 84 6.41 -5.54 -14.36
N ASN A 85 5.83 -5.85 -15.52
CA ASN A 85 6.17 -5.21 -16.79
C ASN A 85 5.10 -4.17 -17.23
N GLY A 86 4.16 -3.82 -16.35
CA GLY A 86 3.03 -2.93 -16.64
C GLY A 86 1.82 -3.62 -17.28
N ASP A 87 2.03 -4.76 -17.94
CA ASP A 87 1.00 -5.62 -18.52
C ASP A 87 1.41 -7.11 -18.48
N GLY A 88 0.62 -7.96 -19.14
CA GLY A 88 0.94 -9.37 -19.34
C GLY A 88 0.59 -10.26 -18.16
N ASP A 89 1.48 -11.20 -17.86
CA ASP A 89 1.24 -12.23 -16.85
C ASP A 89 1.20 -11.62 -15.44
N PRO A 90 0.17 -11.94 -14.63
CA PRO A 90 0.08 -11.44 -13.27
C PRO A 90 1.18 -12.06 -12.38
N ASN A 91 1.65 -11.26 -11.43
CA ASN A 91 2.49 -11.73 -10.34
C ASN A 91 1.62 -12.20 -9.17
N GLU A 92 1.38 -13.51 -9.10
CA GLU A 92 0.55 -14.15 -8.07
C GLU A 92 0.96 -13.78 -6.63
N ALA A 93 2.26 -13.62 -6.36
CA ALA A 93 2.73 -13.23 -5.03
C ALA A 93 2.31 -11.80 -4.66
N GLY A 94 2.25 -10.90 -5.65
CA GLY A 94 1.72 -9.56 -5.50
C GLY A 94 0.23 -9.54 -5.19
N PHE A 95 -0.56 -10.35 -5.89
CA PHE A 95 -1.98 -10.54 -5.58
C PHE A 95 -2.18 -11.12 -4.17
N ALA A 96 -1.40 -12.13 -3.80
CA ALA A 96 -1.48 -12.75 -2.48
C ALA A 96 -1.16 -11.78 -1.33
N TYR A 97 -0.33 -10.75 -1.54
CA TYR A 97 -0.12 -9.70 -0.54
C TYR A 97 -1.40 -8.89 -0.29
N TYR A 98 -2.03 -8.38 -1.34
CA TYR A 98 -3.24 -7.58 -1.20
C TYR A 98 -4.44 -8.40 -0.72
N ASP A 99 -4.52 -9.68 -1.10
CA ASP A 99 -5.50 -10.63 -0.57
C ASP A 99 -5.40 -10.73 0.97
N ARG A 100 -4.19 -10.98 1.49
CA ARG A 100 -3.95 -11.03 2.94
C ARG A 100 -4.21 -9.71 3.66
N LEU A 101 -3.90 -8.58 3.02
CA LEU A 101 -4.19 -7.25 3.58
C LEU A 101 -5.71 -7.02 3.68
N ILE A 102 -6.44 -7.32 2.61
CA ILE A 102 -7.90 -7.18 2.56
C ILE A 102 -8.56 -8.11 3.58
N ASP A 103 -8.13 -9.36 3.65
CA ASP A 103 -8.64 -10.31 4.65
C ASP A 103 -8.42 -9.80 6.07
N ALA A 104 -7.21 -9.33 6.39
CA ALA A 104 -6.91 -8.78 7.72
C ALA A 104 -7.79 -7.57 8.08
N LEU A 105 -8.08 -6.69 7.12
CA LEU A 105 -8.98 -5.55 7.31
C LEU A 105 -10.41 -6.00 7.59
N LEU A 106 -10.93 -6.92 6.78
CA LEU A 106 -12.29 -7.46 6.91
C LEU A 106 -12.48 -8.23 8.22
N GLU A 107 -11.49 -9.01 8.65
CA GLU A 107 -11.48 -9.69 9.95
C GLU A 107 -11.59 -8.72 11.13
N ARG A 108 -11.11 -7.48 10.98
CA ARG A 108 -11.22 -6.41 11.98
C ARG A 108 -12.45 -5.51 11.79
N GLY A 109 -13.30 -5.78 10.80
CA GLY A 109 -14.46 -4.94 10.48
C GLY A 109 -14.09 -3.57 9.92
N ILE A 110 -12.91 -3.45 9.29
CA ILE A 110 -12.44 -2.22 8.63
C ILE A 110 -12.76 -2.34 7.14
N GLU A 111 -13.51 -1.39 6.59
CA GLU A 111 -13.86 -1.38 5.17
C GLU A 111 -12.64 -1.02 4.30
N PRO A 112 -12.26 -1.86 3.32
CA PRO A 112 -11.16 -1.57 2.41
C PRO A 112 -11.58 -0.59 1.31
N TRP A 113 -10.88 0.53 1.17
CA TRP A 113 -11.11 1.54 0.14
C TRP A 113 -9.92 1.59 -0.82
N VAL A 114 -10.09 0.99 -2.00
CA VAL A 114 -8.96 0.74 -2.92
C VAL A 114 -8.74 1.91 -3.88
N THR A 115 -7.51 2.41 -3.93
CA THR A 115 -7.02 3.31 -4.97
C THR A 115 -6.20 2.52 -5.99
N LEU A 116 -6.67 2.41 -7.23
CA LEU A 116 -5.99 1.59 -8.25
C LEU A 116 -4.66 2.19 -8.73
N TYR A 117 -4.52 3.52 -8.67
CA TYR A 117 -3.31 4.21 -9.11
C TYR A 117 -2.96 5.35 -8.18
N HIS A 118 -1.74 5.35 -7.64
CA HIS A 118 -1.24 6.41 -6.78
C HIS A 118 0.21 6.78 -7.13
N TRP A 119 0.42 7.08 -8.41
CA TRP A 119 1.64 7.63 -9.02
C TRP A 119 2.78 6.64 -9.28
N ASP A 120 2.59 5.37 -8.98
CA ASP A 120 3.56 4.28 -9.09
C ASP A 120 3.39 3.45 -10.38
N LEU A 121 3.35 4.15 -11.52
CA LEU A 121 3.34 3.54 -12.87
C LEU A 121 4.57 2.67 -13.09
#